data_AF-A0A5D2V543-F1
#
_entry.id   AF-A0A5D2V543-F1
#
_cell.length_a   1.000
_cell.length_b   1.000
_cell.length_c   1.000
_cell.angle_alpha   90.00
_cell.angle_beta   90.00
_cell.angle_gamma   90.00
#
_symmetry.space_group_name_H-M   'P 1'
#
loop_
_entity.id
_entity.type
_entity.pdbx_description
1 polymer ?
#
loop_
_entity_poly.entity_id
_entity_poly.type
_entity_poly.pdbx_seq_one_letter_code
_entity_poly.pdbx_strand_id
1 'polypeptide(L)'
;MASLNVYSVLVVLFLTCVAVMAMQENDQIIKENNCETKMGLPYVLEAFTSIFKIGSISNKCCGELVVLGKVCHLALVKRTLENPLFKDLSPATIIAKSIQTWNNFLALIDSPSPSA
;
A
#
# COMPACT_ATOMS: atom_id res chain seq x y z
N MET A 1 3.18 -32.44 28.17
CA MET A 1 2.16 -32.18 27.12
C MET A 1 1.36 -30.89 27.38
N ALA A 2 0.98 -30.60 28.64
CA ALA A 2 0.25 -29.36 28.99
C ALA A 2 1.04 -28.05 28.74
N SER A 3 2.35 -28.03 29.05
CA SER A 3 3.20 -26.84 28.88
C SER A 3 3.42 -26.42 27.42
N LEU A 4 3.61 -27.40 26.52
CA LEU A 4 3.72 -27.17 25.07
C LEU A 4 2.44 -26.55 24.48
N ASN A 5 1.29 -26.94 25.01
CA ASN A 5 -0.01 -26.40 24.58
C ASN A 5 -0.19 -24.94 25.03
N VAL A 6 0.19 -24.61 26.27
CA VAL A 6 0.14 -23.23 26.78
C VAL A 6 1.08 -22.31 26.00
N TYR A 7 2.30 -22.76 25.72
CA TYR A 7 3.25 -22.00 24.89
C TYR A 7 2.71 -21.77 23.48
N SER A 8 2.16 -22.81 22.85
CA SER A 8 1.56 -22.71 21.51
C SER A 8 0.42 -21.68 21.46
N VAL A 9 -0.49 -21.71 22.45
CA VAL A 9 -1.60 -20.73 22.55
C VAL A 9 -1.09 -19.30 22.73
N LEU A 10 -0.07 -19.10 23.59
CA LEU A 10 0.53 -17.78 23.80
C LEU A 10 1.17 -17.25 22.51
N VAL A 11 1.91 -18.08 21.78
CA VAL A 11 2.52 -17.68 20.50
C VAL A 11 1.47 -17.27 19.49
N VAL A 12 0.39 -18.05 19.34
CA VAL A 12 -0.72 -17.70 18.43
C VAL A 12 -1.38 -16.39 18.84
N LEU A 13 -1.62 -16.17 20.14
CA LEU A 13 -2.20 -14.92 20.66
C LEU A 13 -1.29 -13.71 20.37
N PHE A 14 0.02 -13.85 20.58
CA PHE A 14 0.97 -12.79 20.25
C PHE A 14 0.95 -12.46 18.75
N LEU A 15 0.94 -13.48 17.88
CA LEU A 15 0.91 -13.28 16.43
C LEU A 15 -0.38 -12.58 15.96
N THR A 16 -1.54 -12.95 16.52
CA THR A 16 -2.80 -12.29 16.16
C THR A 16 -2.88 -10.86 16.68
N CYS A 17 -2.39 -10.59 17.90
CA CYS A 17 -2.30 -9.21 18.42
C CYS A 17 -1.41 -8.32 17.55
N VAL A 18 -0.23 -8.80 17.14
CA VAL A 18 0.68 -8.04 16.27
C VAL A 18 0.03 -7.73 14.92
N ALA A 19 -0.64 -8.71 14.31
CA ALA A 19 -1.36 -8.48 13.05
C ALA A 19 -2.47 -7.42 13.20
N VAL A 20 -3.29 -7.51 14.25
CA VAL A 20 -4.36 -6.53 14.53
C VAL A 20 -3.80 -5.13 14.75
N MET A 21 -2.70 -4.99 15.49
CA MET A 21 -2.05 -3.68 15.70
C MET A 21 -1.52 -3.09 14.39
N ALA A 22 -0.93 -3.91 13.51
CA ALA A 22 -0.43 -3.45 12.20
C ALA A 22 -1.57 -2.98 11.27
N MET A 23 -2.73 -3.64 11.32
CA MET A 23 -3.93 -3.19 10.57
C MET A 23 -4.47 -1.87 11.13
N GLN A 24 -4.58 -1.77 12.45
CA GLN A 24 -5.01 -0.56 13.13
C GLN A 24 -4.09 0.63 12.82
N GLU A 25 -2.78 0.40 12.71
CA GLU A 25 -1.80 1.42 12.33
C GLU A 25 -2.10 1.99 10.93
N ASN A 26 -2.31 1.14 9.92
CA ASN A 26 -2.60 1.59 8.55
C ASN A 26 -3.91 2.40 8.48
N ASP A 27 -4.95 1.92 9.17
CA ASP A 27 -6.25 2.57 9.24
C ASP A 27 -6.18 3.94 9.89
N GLN A 28 -5.42 4.05 10.98
CA GLN A 28 -5.17 5.31 11.66
C GLN A 28 -4.41 6.28 10.75
N ILE A 29 -3.35 5.83 10.09
CA ILE A 29 -2.57 6.64 9.13
C ILE A 29 -3.48 7.17 8.02
N ILE A 30 -4.32 6.32 7.44
CA ILE A 30 -5.24 6.68 6.35
C ILE A 30 -6.19 7.80 6.79
N LYS A 31 -6.78 7.64 7.99
CA LYS A 31 -7.72 8.60 8.55
C LYS A 31 -7.06 9.93 8.91
N GLU A 32 -5.94 9.90 9.65
CA GLU A 32 -5.25 11.11 10.11
C GLU A 32 -4.71 11.96 8.96
N ASN A 33 -4.32 11.31 7.85
CA ASN A 33 -3.76 12.00 6.69
C ASN A 33 -4.80 12.29 5.60
N ASN A 34 -6.09 12.03 5.85
CA ASN A 34 -7.19 12.19 4.90
C ASN A 34 -6.90 11.53 3.53
N CYS A 35 -6.31 10.34 3.53
CA CYS A 35 -5.76 9.75 2.31
C CYS A 35 -6.82 9.48 1.23
N GLU A 36 -8.03 9.11 1.62
CA GLU A 36 -9.10 8.71 0.70
C GLU A 36 -9.67 9.88 -0.11
N THR A 37 -9.52 11.12 0.34
CA THR A 37 -10.09 12.31 -0.32
C THR A 37 -9.12 13.01 -1.26
N LYS A 38 -7.84 12.62 -1.27
CA LYS A 38 -6.78 13.30 -2.01
C LYS A 38 -6.71 12.99 -3.50
N MET A 39 -7.36 11.93 -3.95
CA MET A 39 -7.17 11.40 -5.31
C MET A 39 -8.50 11.06 -5.96
N GLY A 40 -8.67 11.44 -7.23
CA GLY A 40 -9.87 11.13 -7.99
C GLY A 40 -9.99 9.64 -8.34
N LEU A 41 -11.22 9.12 -8.36
CA LEU A 41 -11.54 7.71 -8.65
C LEU A 41 -10.86 7.15 -9.93
N PRO A 42 -10.79 7.88 -11.06
CA PRO A 42 -10.12 7.37 -12.27
C PRO A 42 -8.63 7.04 -12.02
N TYR A 43 -7.95 7.90 -11.27
CA TYR A 43 -6.54 7.72 -10.97
C TYR A 43 -6.32 6.62 -9.93
N VAL A 44 -7.21 6.50 -8.94
CA VAL A 44 -7.20 5.40 -7.97
C VAL A 44 -7.29 4.06 -8.69
N LEU A 45 -8.19 3.93 -9.67
CA LEU A 45 -8.37 2.69 -10.44
C LEU A 45 -7.14 2.36 -11.30
N GLU A 46 -6.52 3.37 -11.92
CA GLU A 46 -5.31 3.20 -12.71
C GLU A 46 -4.12 2.76 -11.84
N ALA A 47 -3.91 3.44 -10.71
CA ALA A 47 -2.87 3.09 -9.75
C ALA A 47 -3.05 1.68 -9.20
N PHE A 48 -4.28 1.33 -8.81
CA PHE A 48 -4.65 -0.01 -8.39
C PHE A 48 -4.34 -1.06 -9.46
N THR A 49 -4.74 -0.81 -10.71
CA THR A 49 -4.52 -1.75 -11.82
C THR A 49 -3.03 -1.97 -12.07
N SER A 50 -2.22 -0.91 -12.05
CA SER A 50 -0.79 -1.04 -12.24
C SER A 50 -0.12 -1.81 -11.10
N ILE A 51 -0.52 -1.62 -9.84
CA ILE A 51 0.10 -2.28 -8.68
C ILE A 51 -0.35 -3.74 -8.57
N PHE A 52 -1.65 -4.02 -8.60
CA PHE A 52 -2.23 -5.33 -8.27
C PHE A 52 -2.42 -6.26 -9.48
N LYS A 53 -2.38 -5.73 -10.70
CA LYS A 53 -2.46 -6.51 -11.93
C LYS A 53 -1.21 -6.27 -12.79
N ILE A 54 -1.38 -6.14 -14.09
CA ILE A 54 -0.35 -5.78 -15.05
C ILE A 54 -0.80 -4.46 -15.68
N GLY A 55 0.03 -3.43 -15.57
CA GLY A 55 -0.27 -2.12 -16.13
C GLY A 55 0.83 -1.11 -15.83
N SER A 56 0.94 -0.10 -16.69
CA SER A 56 1.71 1.12 -16.44
C SER A 56 0.80 2.20 -15.87
N ILE A 57 1.39 3.21 -15.26
CA ILE A 57 0.70 4.42 -14.83
C ILE A 57 1.10 5.55 -15.78
N SER A 58 0.11 6.35 -16.16
CA SER A 58 0.24 7.55 -16.97
C SER A 58 0.88 8.69 -16.18
N ASN A 59 1.53 9.61 -16.90
CA ASN A 59 2.11 10.82 -16.31
C ASN A 59 1.07 11.69 -15.60
N LYS A 60 -0.19 11.66 -16.05
CA LYS A 60 -1.30 12.39 -15.41
C LYS A 60 -1.63 11.81 -14.04
N CYS A 61 -1.76 10.49 -13.95
CA CYS A 61 -2.02 9.78 -12.71
C CYS A 61 -0.82 9.87 -11.73
N CYS A 62 0.41 9.91 -12.25
CA CYS A 62 1.63 10.19 -11.48
C CYS A 62 1.55 11.51 -10.70
N GLY A 63 1.09 12.60 -11.32
CA GLY A 63 0.95 13.89 -10.64
C GLY A 63 -0.04 13.85 -9.46
N GLU A 64 -1.15 13.14 -9.62
CA GLU A 64 -2.18 12.95 -8.59
C GLU A 64 -1.68 12.05 -7.45
N LEU A 65 -0.91 11.01 -7.78
CA LEU A 65 -0.23 10.17 -6.79
C LEU A 65 0.75 10.95 -5.91
N VAL A 66 1.43 11.96 -6.48
CA VAL A 66 2.32 12.82 -5.68
C VAL A 66 1.54 13.68 -4.69
N VAL A 67 0.36 14.19 -5.08
CA VAL A 67 -0.55 14.91 -4.18
C VAL A 67 -1.06 14.00 -3.05
N LEU A 68 -1.36 12.72 -3.37
CA LEU A 68 -1.72 11.71 -2.37
C LEU A 68 -0.61 11.55 -1.31
N GLY A 69 0.64 11.50 -1.77
CA GLY A 69 1.83 11.40 -0.92
C GLY A 69 2.20 9.95 -0.58
N LYS A 70 3.49 9.73 -0.32
CA LYS A 70 4.08 8.38 -0.11
C LYS A 70 3.43 7.62 1.04
N VAL A 71 3.13 8.33 2.14
CA VAL A 71 2.52 7.77 3.35
C VAL A 71 1.15 7.19 3.02
N CYS A 72 0.29 7.97 2.37
CA CYS A 72 -1.03 7.54 1.97
C CYS A 72 -0.99 6.43 0.92
N HIS A 73 -0.12 6.56 -0.09
CA HIS A 73 0.07 5.53 -1.12
C HIS A 73 0.40 4.16 -0.51
N LEU A 74 1.39 4.11 0.40
CA LEU A 74 1.79 2.86 1.01
C LEU A 74 0.73 2.32 1.98
N ALA A 75 0.10 3.18 2.79
CA ALA A 75 -0.93 2.77 3.74
C ALA A 75 -2.17 2.19 3.03
N LEU A 76 -2.62 2.82 1.94
CA LEU A 76 -3.74 2.32 1.15
C LEU A 76 -3.42 0.97 0.49
N VAL A 77 -2.19 0.77 -0.02
CA VAL A 77 -1.78 -0.52 -0.59
C VAL A 77 -1.74 -1.62 0.48
N LYS A 78 -1.21 -1.32 1.67
CA LYS A 78 -1.19 -2.27 2.79
C LYS A 78 -2.61 -2.63 3.24
N ARG A 79 -3.47 -1.64 3.47
CA ARG A 79 -4.90 -1.85 3.79
C ARG A 79 -5.62 -2.67 2.71
N THR A 80 -5.29 -2.46 1.44
CA THR A 80 -5.86 -3.26 0.33
C THR A 80 -5.44 -4.73 0.42
N LEU A 81 -4.18 -5.02 0.76
CA LEU A 81 -3.67 -6.38 0.92
C LEU A 81 -4.27 -7.15 2.11
N GLU A 82 -4.83 -6.43 3.10
CA GLU A 82 -5.56 -7.04 4.21
C GLU A 82 -6.90 -7.65 3.77
N ASN A 83 -7.44 -7.22 2.60
CA ASN A 83 -8.67 -7.78 2.08
C ASN A 83 -8.44 -9.23 1.61
N PRO A 84 -9.24 -10.21 2.08
CA PRO A 84 -9.10 -11.63 1.71
C PRO A 84 -9.14 -11.91 0.21
N LEU A 85 -9.69 -10.99 -0.60
CA LEU A 85 -9.68 -11.09 -2.06
C LEU A 85 -8.27 -11.11 -2.67
N PHE A 86 -7.26 -10.62 -1.94
CA PHE A 86 -5.86 -10.56 -2.39
C PHE A 86 -4.95 -11.58 -1.68
N LYS A 87 -5.51 -12.55 -0.95
CA LYS A 87 -4.75 -13.53 -0.17
C LYS A 87 -3.75 -14.36 -0.98
N ASP A 88 -4.00 -14.53 -2.27
CA ASP A 88 -3.15 -15.32 -3.17
C ASP A 88 -1.99 -14.50 -3.76
N LEU A 89 -1.98 -13.18 -3.52
CA LEU A 89 -0.87 -12.30 -3.88
C LEU A 89 0.18 -12.32 -2.78
N SER A 90 1.46 -12.31 -3.17
CA SER A 90 2.56 -12.08 -2.23
C SER A 90 2.55 -10.63 -1.73
N PRO A 91 2.29 -10.37 -0.44
CA PRO A 91 2.26 -9.00 0.08
C PRO A 91 3.60 -8.30 -0.11
N ALA A 92 4.71 -9.02 0.10
CA ALA A 92 6.05 -8.49 -0.09
C ALA A 92 6.30 -8.05 -1.54
N THR A 93 5.85 -8.84 -2.52
CA THR A 93 6.00 -8.52 -3.94
C THR A 93 5.18 -7.29 -4.32
N ILE A 94 3.93 -7.20 -3.85
CA ILE A 94 3.06 -6.05 -4.13
C ILE A 94 3.58 -4.78 -3.46
N ILE A 95 4.07 -4.86 -2.22
CA ILE A 95 4.68 -3.73 -1.52
C ILE A 95 5.94 -3.26 -2.25
N ALA A 96 6.83 -4.18 -2.65
CA ALA A 96 8.04 -3.83 -3.40
C ALA A 96 7.71 -3.14 -4.73
N LYS A 97 6.72 -3.66 -5.46
CA LYS A 97 6.22 -3.05 -6.70
C LYS A 97 5.61 -1.67 -6.45
N SER A 98 4.84 -1.50 -5.38
CA SER A 98 4.27 -0.21 -4.98
C SER A 98 5.35 0.85 -4.68
N ILE A 99 6.43 0.45 -3.99
CA ILE A 99 7.59 1.32 -3.74
C ILE A 99 8.31 1.66 -5.04
N GLN A 100 8.52 0.69 -5.93
CA GLN A 100 9.15 0.92 -7.23
C GLN A 100 8.34 1.91 -8.07
N THR A 101 7.02 1.70 -8.14
CA THR A 101 6.09 2.60 -8.82
C THR A 101 6.20 4.03 -8.28
N TRP A 102 6.24 4.20 -6.95
CA TRP A 102 6.44 5.51 -6.32
C TRP A 102 7.78 6.15 -6.74
N ASN A 103 8.87 5.40 -6.71
CA ASN A 103 10.20 5.93 -7.03
C ASN A 103 10.31 6.33 -8.52
N ASN A 104 9.68 5.57 -9.42
CA ASN A 104 9.63 5.90 -10.84
C ASN A 104 8.91 7.24 -11.10
N PHE A 105 7.90 7.58 -10.30
CA PHE A 105 7.21 8.87 -10.38
C PHE A 105 8.06 10.04 -9.92
N LEU A 106 8.79 9.88 -8.81
CA LEU A 106 9.71 10.90 -8.35
C LEU A 106 10.76 11.21 -9.43
N ALA A 107 11.33 10.17 -10.04
CA ALA A 107 12.29 10.34 -11.14
C ALA A 107 11.68 11.07 -12.36
N LEU A 108 10.40 10.87 -12.65
CA LEU A 108 9.71 11.56 -13.75
C LEU A 108 9.51 13.05 -13.46
N ILE A 109 9.22 13.42 -12.21
CA ILE A 109 9.03 14.82 -11.79
C ILE A 109 10.37 15.56 -11.73
N ASP A 110 11.41 14.88 -11.26
CA ASP A 110 12.75 15.44 -11.13
C ASP A 110 13.48 15.53 -12.50
N SER A 111 12.94 14.89 -13.53
CA SER A 111 13.48 14.99 -14.89
C SER A 111 13.25 16.42 -15.42
N PRO A 112 14.31 17.13 -15.85
CA PRO A 112 14.12 18.41 -16.51
C PRO A 112 13.20 18.21 -17.73
N SER A 113 12.20 19.09 -17.87
CA SER A 113 11.37 19.11 -19.08
C SER A 113 12.30 19.17 -20.29
N PRO A 114 12.07 18.35 -21.34
CA PRO A 114 12.78 18.55 -22.59
C PRO A 114 12.49 19.98 -23.02
N SER A 115 13.52 20.82 -23.02
CA SER A 115 13.39 22.21 -23.44
C SER A 115 12.83 22.20 -24.86
N ALA A 116 11.64 22.79 -25.04
CA ALA A 116 11.01 22.99 -26.35
C ALA A 116 11.71 24.13 -27.09
#